data_AF-A0A3A5RFY0-F1
#
_entry.id   AF-A0A3A5RFY0-F1
#
_cell.length_a   1.000
_cell.length_b   1.000
_cell.length_c   1.000
_cell.angle_alpha   90.00
_cell.angle_beta   90.00
_cell.angle_gamma   90.00
#
_symmetry.space_group_name_H-M   'P 1'
#
loop_
_entity.id
_entity.type
_entity.pdbx_description
1 polymer ?
#
loop_
_entity_poly.entity_id
_entity_poly.type
_entity_poly.pdbx_seq_one_letter_code
_entity_poly.pdbx_strand_id
1 'polypeptide(L)'
;MRKRSNFTPMNRFHEIIDHYGLKLMEVGVNHLRIFSEGRKLFDYYPLRMKLFDYRQWQQLTYPSLLNGTDKWETELDGIIQRLLVSPQ
;
A
#
# COMPACT_ATOMS: atom_id res chain seq x y z
N MET A 1 -13.40 -20.60 13.41
CA MET A 1 -12.43 -19.47 13.45
C MET A 1 -12.33 -18.87 12.06
N ARG A 2 -12.75 -17.60 11.85
CA ARG A 2 -12.59 -16.92 10.56
C ARG A 2 -11.09 -16.70 10.32
N LYS A 3 -10.57 -17.25 9.22
CA LYS A 3 -9.14 -17.16 8.82
C LYS A 3 -8.72 -15.69 8.70
N ARG A 4 -7.53 -15.38 9.20
CA ARG A 4 -6.81 -14.13 8.91
C ARG A 4 -6.69 -14.01 7.39
N SER A 5 -7.17 -12.91 6.79
CA SER A 5 -6.88 -12.64 5.38
C SER A 5 -5.44 -12.14 5.30
N ASN A 6 -4.58 -12.88 4.61
CA ASN A 6 -3.21 -12.45 4.35
C ASN A 6 -3.11 -11.59 3.08
N PHE A 7 -4.24 -11.19 2.53
CA PHE A 7 -4.33 -10.45 1.27
C PHE A 7 -4.84 -9.04 1.53
N THR A 8 -4.30 -8.10 0.77
CA THR A 8 -4.80 -6.72 0.71
C THR A 8 -6.28 -6.70 0.37
N PRO A 9 -7.10 -5.94 1.13
CA PRO A 9 -8.44 -5.56 0.69
C PRO A 9 -8.35 -4.60 -0.50
N MET A 10 -8.30 -5.15 -1.72
CA MET A 10 -7.94 -4.38 -2.93
C MET A 10 -8.86 -3.20 -3.23
N ASN A 11 -10.18 -3.33 -3.04
CA ASN A 11 -11.11 -2.21 -3.23
C ASN A 11 -10.73 -1.03 -2.33
N ARG A 12 -10.46 -1.31 -1.06
CA ARG A 12 -10.06 -0.28 -0.09
C ARG A 12 -8.68 0.30 -0.40
N PHE A 13 -7.76 -0.51 -0.88
CA PHE A 13 -6.45 -0.04 -1.34
C PHE A 13 -6.62 0.95 -2.50
N HIS A 14 -7.46 0.65 -3.50
CA HIS A 14 -7.74 1.57 -4.60
C HIS A 14 -8.36 2.88 -4.12
N GLU A 15 -9.32 2.85 -3.18
CA GLU A 15 -9.90 4.06 -2.59
C GLU A 15 -8.84 4.96 -1.94
N ILE A 16 -7.88 4.38 -1.21
CA ILE A 16 -6.79 5.14 -0.59
C ILE A 16 -5.88 5.76 -1.67
N ILE A 17 -5.49 4.98 -2.68
CA ILE A 17 -4.64 5.48 -3.78
C ILE A 17 -5.33 6.62 -4.54
N ASP A 18 -6.63 6.47 -4.84
CA ASP A 18 -7.44 7.47 -5.53
C ASP A 18 -7.64 8.73 -4.68
N HIS A 19 -7.80 8.60 -3.35
CA HIS A 19 -7.91 9.72 -2.43
C HIS A 19 -6.71 10.68 -2.50
N TYR A 20 -5.50 10.15 -2.69
CA TYR A 20 -4.28 10.96 -2.89
C TYR A 20 -4.03 11.37 -4.35
N GLY A 21 -4.91 11.00 -5.28
CA GLY A 21 -4.73 11.26 -6.72
C GLY A 21 -3.55 10.51 -7.35
N LEU A 22 -3.08 9.45 -6.71
CA LEU A 22 -1.93 8.67 -7.17
C LEU A 22 -2.33 7.82 -8.38
N LYS A 23 -1.38 7.58 -9.28
CA LYS A 23 -1.57 6.68 -10.42
C LYS A 23 -1.00 5.31 -10.10
N LEU A 24 -1.71 4.27 -10.54
CA LEU A 24 -1.32 2.89 -10.35
C LEU A 24 -1.08 2.23 -11.71
N MET A 25 -0.03 1.42 -11.80
CA MET A 25 0.26 0.56 -12.95
C MET A 25 0.52 -0.87 -12.49
N GLU A 26 -0.10 -1.84 -13.14
CA GLU A 26 0.24 -3.25 -12.95
C GLU A 26 1.53 -3.56 -13.71
N VAL A 27 2.61 -3.85 -12.97
CA VAL A 27 3.91 -4.22 -13.56
C VAL A 27 3.96 -5.71 -13.88
N GLY A 28 3.26 -6.51 -13.08
CA GLY A 28 3.16 -7.95 -13.24
C GLY A 28 2.27 -8.55 -12.16
N VAL A 29 2.24 -9.87 -12.10
CA VAL A 29 1.45 -10.58 -11.08
C VAL A 29 1.93 -10.18 -9.69
N ASN A 30 1.01 -9.69 -8.85
CA ASN A 30 1.30 -9.27 -7.48
C ASN A 30 2.34 -8.13 -7.38
N HIS A 31 2.43 -7.26 -8.40
CA HIS A 31 3.31 -6.11 -8.38
C HIS A 31 2.60 -4.90 -9.00
N LEU A 32 2.26 -3.95 -8.14
CA LEU A 32 1.69 -2.66 -8.50
C LEU A 32 2.76 -1.59 -8.33
N ARG A 33 2.83 -0.64 -9.25
CA ARG A 33 3.69 0.53 -9.13
C ARG A 33 2.82 1.77 -8.97
N ILE A 34 3.09 2.52 -7.92
CA ILE A 34 2.36 3.73 -7.57
C ILE A 34 3.19 4.94 -7.96
N PHE A 35 2.56 5.93 -8.57
CA PHE A 35 3.17 7.16 -9.06
C PHE A 35 2.48 8.38 -8.49
N SER A 36 3.27 9.40 -8.20
CA SER A 36 2.82 10.78 -7.96
C SER A 36 3.42 11.67 -9.03
N GLU A 37 2.60 12.44 -9.75
CA GLU A 37 3.06 13.39 -10.78
C GLU A 37 4.04 12.78 -11.81
N GLY A 38 3.78 11.54 -12.22
CA GLY A 38 4.62 10.82 -13.20
C GLY A 38 5.91 10.23 -12.64
N ARG A 39 6.24 10.47 -11.37
CA ARG A 39 7.39 9.85 -10.67
C ARG A 39 6.91 8.66 -9.84
N LYS A 40 7.65 7.56 -9.88
CA LYS A 40 7.36 6.40 -9.02
C LYS A 40 7.52 6.83 -7.56
N LEU A 41 6.49 6.56 -6.77
CA LEU A 41 6.48 6.77 -5.33
C LEU A 41 6.95 5.49 -4.61
N PHE A 42 6.31 4.36 -4.89
CA PHE A 42 6.72 3.04 -4.38
C PHE A 42 6.18 1.90 -5.26
N ASP A 43 6.78 0.72 -5.11
CA ASP A 43 6.18 -0.55 -5.56
C ASP A 43 5.40 -1.19 -4.40
N TYR A 44 4.29 -1.85 -4.72
CA TYR A 44 3.42 -2.55 -3.76
C TYR A 44 3.18 -4.00 -4.19
N TYR A 45 3.21 -4.91 -3.22
CA TYR A 45 3.05 -6.35 -3.40
C TYR A 45 1.85 -6.86 -2.58
N PRO A 46 0.63 -6.87 -3.14
CA PRO A 46 -0.61 -7.14 -2.41
C PRO A 46 -0.66 -8.45 -1.61
N LEU A 47 -0.16 -9.55 -2.18
CA LEU A 47 -0.15 -10.87 -1.55
C LEU A 47 0.80 -10.95 -0.35
N ARG A 48 1.67 -9.95 -0.18
CA ARG A 48 2.58 -9.83 0.97
C ARG A 48 2.29 -8.59 1.80
N MET A 49 1.35 -7.73 1.39
CA MET A 49 1.07 -6.43 1.97
C MET A 49 2.36 -5.65 2.27
N LYS A 50 3.26 -5.58 1.29
CA LYS A 50 4.61 -5.05 1.44
C LYS A 50 4.90 -4.04 0.37
N LEU A 51 5.63 -2.97 0.71
CA LEU A 51 6.01 -1.91 -0.21
C LEU A 51 7.51 -1.64 -0.23
N PHE A 52 7.98 -1.09 -1.34
CA PHE A 52 9.37 -0.69 -1.56
C PHE A 52 9.45 0.71 -2.15
N ASP A 53 10.02 1.65 -1.40
CA ASP A 53 10.10 3.08 -1.71
C ASP A 53 11.51 3.50 -2.20
N TYR A 54 12.22 2.60 -2.89
CA TYR A 54 13.62 2.69 -3.31
C TYR A 54 14.68 2.57 -2.21
N ARG A 55 14.39 2.96 -0.96
CA ARG A 55 15.36 2.87 0.14
C ARG A 55 15.21 1.58 0.91
N GLN A 56 13.97 1.26 1.25
CA GLN A 56 13.70 0.16 2.15
C GLN A 56 12.38 -0.54 1.86
N TRP A 57 12.32 -1.75 2.37
CA TRP A 57 11.11 -2.54 2.41
C TRP A 57 10.30 -2.20 3.66
N GLN A 58 9.00 -2.00 3.52
CA GLN A 58 8.07 -1.77 4.64
C GLN A 58 6.93 -2.78 4.57
N GLN A 59 6.68 -3.45 5.69
CA GLN A 59 5.63 -4.45 5.84
C GLN A 59 4.42 -3.78 6.49
N LEU A 60 3.26 -3.85 5.85
CA LEU A 60 2.00 -3.45 6.47
C LEU A 60 1.48 -4.59 7.34
N THR A 61 0.75 -4.22 8.38
CA THR A 61 0.00 -5.13 9.22
C THR A 61 -1.06 -5.85 8.38
N TYR A 62 -1.23 -7.16 8.55
CA TYR A 62 -2.34 -7.88 7.91
C TYR A 62 -3.67 -7.55 8.59
N PRO A 63 -4.78 -7.34 7.83
CA PRO A 63 -6.11 -7.18 8.38
C PRO A 63 -6.44 -8.34 9.32
N SER A 64 -6.81 -8.03 10.56
CA SER A 64 -7.17 -9.06 11.53
C SER A 64 -8.22 -8.56 12.49
N LEU A 65 -9.07 -9.47 12.98
CA LEU A 65 -10.07 -9.14 13.99
C LEU A 65 -9.44 -8.73 15.34
N LEU A 66 -8.19 -9.14 15.61
CA LEU A 66 -7.51 -8.90 16.88
C LEU A 66 -6.77 -7.56 16.92
N ASN A 67 -6.17 -7.15 15.80
CA ASN A 67 -5.34 -5.93 15.72
C ASN A 67 -6.01 -4.79 14.95
N GLY A 68 -7.32 -4.89 14.68
CA GLY A 68 -8.06 -3.96 13.83
C GLY A 68 -7.98 -4.35 12.35
N THR A 69 -9.09 -4.19 11.63
CA THR A 69 -9.18 -4.45 10.19
C THR A 69 -8.60 -3.31 9.35
N ASP A 70 -8.37 -2.15 9.97
CA ASP A 70 -8.04 -0.85 9.38
C ASP A 70 -6.61 -0.38 9.68
N LYS A 71 -5.88 -1.02 10.61
CA LYS A 71 -4.52 -0.60 10.98
C LYS A 71 -3.57 -0.45 9.79
N TRP A 72 -3.67 -1.34 8.81
CA TRP A 72 -2.87 -1.29 7.59
C TRP A 72 -3.18 -0.07 6.73
N GLU A 73 -4.40 0.46 6.80
CA GLU A 73 -4.84 1.69 6.12
C GLU A 73 -4.10 2.88 6.72
N THR A 74 -4.11 3.01 8.05
CA THR A 74 -3.37 4.08 8.75
C THR A 74 -1.86 4.01 8.47
N GLU A 75 -1.29 2.81 8.43
CA GLU A 75 0.13 2.62 8.08
C GLU A 75 0.40 3.05 6.63
N LEU A 76 -0.44 2.65 5.68
CA LEU A 76 -0.31 3.03 4.27
C LEU A 76 -0.47 4.55 4.09
N ASP A 77 -1.45 5.16 4.74
CA ASP A 77 -1.67 6.62 4.73
C ASP A 77 -0.43 7.37 5.21
N GLY A 78 0.12 6.99 6.36
CA GLY A 78 1.31 7.63 6.90
C GLY A 78 2.54 7.48 6.00
N ILE A 79 2.66 6.34 5.31
CA ILE A 79 3.74 6.10 4.34
C ILE A 79 3.56 6.99 3.11
N ILE A 80 2.36 7.07 2.55
CA ILE A 80 2.06 7.93 1.40
C ILE A 80 2.35 9.40 1.75
N GLN A 81 1.80 9.91 2.85
CA GLN A 81 2.02 11.30 3.28
C GLN A 81 3.51 11.62 3.44
N ARG A 82 4.27 10.73 4.08
CA ARG A 82 5.72 10.92 4.25
C ARG A 82 6.45 10.98 2.90
N LEU A 83 6.10 10.09 1.96
CA LEU A 83 6.74 10.04 0.65
C LEU A 83 6.34 11.20 -0.27
N LEU A 84 5.15 11.78 -0.09
CA LEU A 84 4.71 12.98 -0.81
C LEU A 84 5.42 14.25 -0.34
N VAL A 85 5.71 14.38 0.96
CA VAL A 85 6.40 15.56 1.53
C VAL A 85 7.91 15.52 1.28
N SER A 86 8.50 14.32 1.20
CA SER A 86 9.90 14.14 0.84
C SER A 86 10.03 13.16 -0.33
N PRO A 87 9.64 13.59 -1.55
CA PRO A 87 9.86 12.80 -2.76
C PRO A 87 11.36 12.62 -2.98
N GLN A 88 11.74 11.49 -3.58
CA GLN A 88 13.12 11.25 -3.99
C GLN A 88 13.48 11.99 -5.28
#